data_AF-A0A969KCQ4-F1
#
_entry.id   AF-A0A969KCQ4-F1
#
_cell.length_a   1.000
_cell.length_b   1.000
_cell.length_c   1.000
_cell.angle_alpha   90.00
_cell.angle_beta   90.00
_cell.angle_gamma   90.00
#
_symmetry.space_group_name_H-M   'P 1'
#
loop_
_entity.id
_entity.type
_entity.pdbx_description
1 polymer ?
#
loop_
_entity_poly.entity_id
_entity_poly.type
_entity_poly.pdbx_seq_one_letter_code
_entity_poly.pdbx_strand_id
1 'polypeptide(L)'
;MIRTHIEPCSLNREEADALNRASGERYTQVMVFHWRTYRKKGHWLSQGGAEKWNDRLNADQPKLLHAHSVDAAQQGFSKAIKAECHESRESKRGSIINHAGPDS
;
A
#
# COMPACT_ATOMS: atom_id res chain seq x y z
N MET A 1 4.02 19.34 14.31
CA MET A 1 5.48 19.13 14.43
C MET A 1 5.73 17.62 14.42
N ILE A 2 6.35 17.07 13.38
CA ILE A 2 6.74 15.66 13.34
C ILE A 2 8.08 15.52 14.07
N ARG A 3 8.17 14.58 15.02
CA ARG A 3 9.42 14.23 15.71
C ARG A 3 9.88 12.86 15.22
N THR A 4 11.11 12.79 14.73
CA THR A 4 11.73 11.52 14.33
C THR A 4 12.39 10.88 15.54
N HIS A 5 11.99 9.65 15.84
CA HIS A 5 12.60 8.81 16.88
C HIS A 5 13.42 7.72 16.19
N ILE A 6 14.68 7.58 16.59
CA ILE A 6 15.54 6.50 16.12
C ILE A 6 15.47 5.41 17.19
N GLU A 7 14.78 4.31 16.87
CA GLU A 7 14.71 3.15 17.75
C GLU A 7 15.97 2.28 17.58
N PRO A 8 16.55 1.77 18.68
CA PRO A 8 17.68 0.86 18.61
C PRO A 8 17.29 -0.43 17.87
N CYS A 9 17.99 -0.73 16.78
CA CYS A 9 17.82 -1.97 16.03
C CYS A 9 18.90 -2.97 16.44
N SER A 10 18.50 -4.15 16.91
CA SER A 10 19.40 -5.23 17.28
C SER A 10 19.87 -6.08 16.08
N LEU A 11 19.26 -5.90 14.91
CA LEU A 11 19.66 -6.60 13.69
C LEU A 11 20.92 -5.96 13.10
N ASN A 12 21.76 -6.79 12.49
CA ASN A 12 22.85 -6.24 11.69
C ASN A 12 22.27 -5.57 10.42
N ARG A 13 23.04 -4.64 9.85
CA ARG A 13 22.58 -3.86 8.69
C ARG A 13 22.19 -4.76 7.50
N GLU A 14 22.96 -5.80 7.24
CA GLU A 14 22.73 -6.67 6.07
C GLU A 14 21.41 -7.43 6.19
N GLU A 15 21.09 -7.94 7.38
CA GLU A 15 19.81 -8.59 7.69
C GLU A 15 18.65 -7.61 7.57
N ALA A 16 18.79 -6.40 8.13
CA ALA A 16 17.78 -5.36 8.04
C ALA A 16 17.50 -4.95 6.59
N ASP A 17 18.55 -4.78 5.79
CA ASP A 17 18.44 -4.43 4.38
C ASP A 17 17.82 -5.57 3.55
N ALA A 18 18.13 -6.82 3.86
CA ALA A 18 17.52 -7.98 3.21
C ALA A 18 16.01 -8.06 3.49
N LEU A 19 15.60 -7.83 4.74
CA LEU A 19 14.18 -7.78 5.13
C LEU A 19 13.45 -6.61 4.46
N ASN A 20 14.08 -5.43 4.42
CA ASN A 20 13.51 -4.25 3.75
C ASN A 20 13.34 -4.49 2.25
N ARG A 21 14.33 -5.09 1.59
CA ARG A 21 14.24 -5.44 0.16
C ARG A 21 13.11 -6.44 -0.08
N ALA A 22 13.01 -7.51 0.70
CA ALA A 22 11.94 -8.49 0.55
C ALA A 22 10.56 -7.87 0.78
N SER A 23 10.43 -6.96 1.74
CA SER A 23 9.18 -6.20 1.98
C SER A 23 8.82 -5.32 0.78
N GLY A 24 9.79 -4.57 0.26
CA GLY A 24 9.62 -3.71 -0.92
C GLY A 24 9.25 -4.49 -2.18
N GLU A 25 9.81 -5.69 -2.38
CA GLU A 25 9.44 -6.59 -3.47
C GLU A 25 7.97 -7.04 -3.37
N ARG A 26 7.51 -7.44 -2.18
CA ARG A 26 6.11 -7.81 -1.94
C ARG A 26 5.16 -6.66 -2.22
N TYR A 27 5.46 -5.47 -1.70
CA TYR A 27 4.71 -4.25 -1.97
C TYR A 27 4.62 -3.97 -3.49
N THR A 28 5.75 -4.03 -4.17
CA THR A 28 5.86 -3.71 -5.60
C THR A 28 5.07 -4.70 -6.46
N GLN A 29 5.10 -5.99 -6.12
CA GLN A 29 4.31 -7.01 -6.82
C GLN A 29 2.81 -6.70 -6.75
N VAL A 30 2.29 -6.36 -5.57
CA VAL A 30 0.89 -5.98 -5.37
C VAL A 30 0.55 -4.73 -6.18
N MET A 31 1.38 -3.67 -6.07
CA MET A 31 1.19 -2.42 -6.80
C MET A 31 1.12 -2.64 -8.32
N VAL A 32 2.10 -3.36 -8.89
CA VAL A 32 2.18 -3.61 -10.34
C VAL A 32 0.99 -4.43 -10.81
N PHE A 33 0.57 -5.45 -10.06
CA PHE A 33 -0.59 -6.26 -10.41
C PHE A 33 -1.89 -5.46 -10.37
N HIS A 34 -2.09 -4.65 -9.33
CA HIS A 34 -3.21 -3.73 -9.24
C HIS A 34 -3.25 -2.78 -10.45
N TRP A 35 -2.12 -2.14 -10.78
CA TRP A 35 -2.06 -1.19 -11.88
C TRP A 35 -2.34 -1.83 -13.24
N ARG A 36 -1.80 -3.04 -13.47
CA ARG A 36 -2.09 -3.83 -14.67
C ARG A 36 -3.56 -4.23 -14.76
N THR A 37 -4.17 -4.59 -13.64
CA THR A 37 -5.59 -4.96 -13.57
C THR A 37 -6.47 -3.76 -13.88
N TYR A 38 -6.20 -2.61 -13.25
CA TYR A 38 -6.92 -1.37 -13.49
C TYR A 38 -6.88 -0.95 -14.96
N ARG A 39 -5.70 -0.94 -15.59
CA ARG A 39 -5.56 -0.58 -17.01
C ARG A 39 -6.31 -1.52 -17.97
N LYS A 40 -6.45 -2.80 -17.61
CA LYS A 40 -7.12 -3.80 -18.47
C LYS A 40 -8.63 -3.90 -18.23
N LYS A 41 -9.09 -3.62 -17.02
CA LYS A 41 -10.48 -3.89 -16.59
C LYS A 41 -11.26 -2.64 -16.21
N GLY A 42 -10.60 -1.50 -16.05
CA GLY A 42 -11.21 -0.23 -15.67
C GLY A 42 -11.59 -0.13 -14.19
N HIS A 43 -11.31 -1.15 -13.38
CA HIS A 43 -11.63 -1.17 -11.96
C HIS A 43 -10.47 -1.72 -11.14
N TRP A 44 -10.38 -1.27 -9.90
CA TRP A 44 -9.40 -1.74 -8.92
C TRP A 44 -9.78 -3.13 -8.41
N LEU A 45 -8.77 -3.90 -8.01
CA LEU A 45 -8.98 -5.16 -7.29
C LEU A 45 -9.33 -4.85 -5.82
N SER A 46 -10.13 -5.70 -5.19
CA SER A 46 -10.30 -5.62 -3.74
C SER A 46 -8.99 -6.02 -3.04
N GLN A 47 -8.76 -5.46 -1.85
CA GLN A 47 -7.58 -5.77 -1.03
C GLN A 47 -7.42 -7.29 -0.83
N GLY A 48 -8.46 -7.98 -0.37
CA GLY A 48 -8.42 -9.43 -0.18
C GLY A 48 -8.26 -10.23 -1.48
N GLY A 49 -8.64 -9.68 -2.63
CA GLY A 49 -8.33 -10.28 -3.93
C GLY A 49 -6.84 -10.20 -4.27
N ALA A 50 -6.20 -9.09 -3.91
CA ALA A 50 -4.78 -8.84 -4.15
C ALA A 50 -3.89 -9.70 -3.26
N GLU A 51 -4.23 -9.79 -1.97
CA GLU A 51 -3.55 -10.64 -0.97
C GLU A 51 -3.61 -12.10 -1.43
N LYS A 52 -4.81 -12.64 -1.72
CA LYS A 52 -4.98 -14.01 -2.23
C LYS A 52 -4.21 -14.29 -3.51
N TRP A 53 -4.12 -13.32 -4.43
CA TRP A 53 -3.33 -13.48 -5.64
C TRP A 53 -1.84 -13.52 -5.33
N ASN A 54 -1.35 -12.62 -4.47
CA ASN A 54 0.07 -12.54 -4.13
C ASN A 54 0.51 -13.78 -3.33
N ASP A 55 -0.33 -14.30 -2.44
CA ASP A 55 -0.06 -15.54 -1.70
C ASP A 55 0.08 -16.73 -2.64
N ARG A 56 -0.82 -16.84 -3.64
CA ARG A 56 -0.76 -17.89 -4.66
C ARG A 56 0.46 -17.77 -5.56
N LEU A 57 0.82 -16.55 -5.97
CA LEU A 57 2.00 -16.30 -6.81
C LEU A 57 3.30 -16.73 -6.12
N ASN A 58 3.34 -16.66 -4.79
CA ASN A 58 4.55 -16.83 -3.99
C ASN A 58 4.50 -18.05 -3.07
N ALA A 59 3.56 -18.98 -3.30
CA ALA A 59 3.34 -20.14 -2.45
C ALA A 59 4.62 -21.00 -2.27
N ASP A 60 5.41 -21.11 -3.34
CA ASP A 60 6.61 -21.95 -3.39
C ASP A 60 7.91 -21.17 -3.07
N GLN A 61 7.82 -19.87 -2.77
CA GLN A 61 9.01 -19.07 -2.49
C GLN A 61 9.49 -19.25 -1.04
N PRO A 62 10.82 -19.35 -0.81
CA PRO A 62 11.38 -19.33 0.52
C PRO A 62 10.93 -18.06 1.27
N LYS A 63 10.43 -18.24 2.49
CA LYS A 63 9.90 -17.14 3.29
C LYS A 63 11.01 -16.51 4.12
N LEU A 64 11.68 -15.50 3.55
CA LEU A 64 12.54 -14.60 4.33
C LEU A 64 11.71 -13.74 5.30
N LEU A 65 10.50 -13.37 4.91
CA LEU A 65 9.55 -12.63 5.73
C LEU A 65 8.63 -13.58 6.50
N HIS A 66 8.37 -13.27 7.77
CA HIS A 66 7.30 -13.91 8.53
C HIS A 66 5.93 -13.55 7.93
N ALA A 67 4.93 -14.41 8.13
CA ALA A 67 3.59 -14.25 7.53
C ALA A 67 2.99 -12.85 7.79
N HIS A 68 3.05 -12.37 9.03
CA HIS A 68 2.55 -11.03 9.37
C HIS A 68 3.30 -9.89 8.67
N SER A 69 4.60 -10.06 8.37
CA SER A 69 5.37 -9.06 7.63
C SER A 69 5.00 -9.07 6.14
N VAL A 70 4.66 -10.23 5.58
CA VAL A 70 4.10 -10.33 4.22
C VAL A 70 2.75 -9.61 4.14
N ASP A 71 1.84 -9.90 5.06
CA ASP A 71 0.53 -9.24 5.12
C ASP A 71 0.69 -7.72 5.22
N ALA A 72 1.57 -7.25 6.11
CA ALA A 72 1.83 -5.82 6.28
C ALA A 72 2.32 -5.16 4.98
N ALA A 73 3.24 -5.79 4.26
CA ALA A 73 3.76 -5.29 2.99
C ALA A 73 2.67 -5.22 1.90
N GLN A 74 1.83 -6.26 1.78
CA GLN A 74 0.72 -6.31 0.84
C GLN A 74 -0.34 -5.23 1.15
N GLN A 75 -0.68 -5.07 2.43
CA GLN A 75 -1.68 -4.11 2.90
C GLN A 75 -1.23 -2.66 2.76
N GLY A 76 0.09 -2.40 2.80
CA GLY A 76 0.66 -1.07 2.65
C GLY A 76 0.16 -0.37 1.39
N PHE A 77 0.09 -1.07 0.26
CA PHE A 77 -0.43 -0.51 -0.99
C PHE A 77 -1.93 -0.17 -0.90
N SER A 78 -2.74 -1.09 -0.38
CA SER A 78 -4.18 -0.87 -0.23
C SER A 78 -4.51 0.32 0.66
N LYS A 79 -3.73 0.54 1.72
CA LYS A 79 -3.87 1.71 2.62
C LYS A 79 -3.49 3.01 1.91
N ALA A 80 -2.40 3.01 1.13
CA ALA A 80 -1.98 4.18 0.36
C ALA A 80 -3.06 4.64 -0.63
N ILE A 81 -3.66 3.72 -1.39
CA ILE A 81 -4.74 4.06 -2.32
C ILE A 81 -6.00 4.56 -1.60
N LYS A 82 -6.35 3.97 -0.45
CA LYS A 82 -7.49 4.44 0.35
C LYS A 82 -7.27 5.86 0.87
N ALA A 83 -6.06 6.19 1.31
CA ALA A 83 -5.70 7.53 1.76
C ALA A 83 -5.85 8.56 0.62
N GLU A 84 -5.30 8.26 -0.56
CA GLU A 84 -5.44 9.10 -1.76
C GLU A 84 -6.91 9.32 -2.15
N CYS A 85 -7.72 8.26 -2.16
CA CYS A 85 -9.15 8.35 -2.46
C CYS A 85 -9.91 9.19 -1.43
N HIS A 86 -9.53 9.12 -0.15
CA HIS A 86 -10.13 9.93 0.91
C HIS A 86 -9.77 11.41 0.74
N GLU A 87 -8.49 11.71 0.48
CA GLU A 87 -8.01 13.06 0.23
C GLU A 87 -8.66 13.68 -1.02
N SER A 88 -8.78 12.91 -2.11
CA SER A 88 -9.49 13.32 -3.33
C SER A 88 -10.98 13.61 -3.08
N ARG A 89 -11.63 12.87 -2.17
CA ARG A 89 -13.03 13.09 -1.80
C ARG A 89 -13.21 14.34 -0.96
N GLU A 90 -12.33 14.57 0.01
CA GLU A 90 -12.34 15.79 0.84
C GLU A 90 -12.01 17.03 -0.01
N SER A 91 -11.06 16.94 -0.94
CA SER A 91 -10.76 18.01 -1.90
C SER A 91 -11.96 18.35 -2.79
N LYS A 92 -12.64 17.34 -3.36
CA LYS A 92 -13.87 17.54 -4.14
C LYS A 92 -15.01 18.11 -3.29
N ARG A 93 -15.17 17.63 -2.05
CA ARG A 93 -16.17 18.16 -1.12
C ARG A 93 -15.89 19.63 -0.80
N GLY A 94 -14.66 19.97 -0.46
CA GLY A 94 -14.16 21.34 -0.24
C GLY A 94 -14.37 22.28 -1.43
N SER A 95 -14.17 21.79 -2.66
CA SER A 95 -14.46 22.55 -3.88
C SER A 95 -15.95 22.81 -4.10
N ILE A 96 -16.83 21.87 -3.73
CA ILE A 96 -18.28 22.04 -3.88
C ILE A 96 -18.83 23.04 -2.86
N ILE A 97 -18.37 23.01 -1.60
CA ILE A 97 -18.80 23.99 -0.59
C ILE A 97 -18.33 25.41 -0.91
N ASN A 98 -17.17 25.59 -1.55
CA ASN A 98 -16.65 26.92 -1.93
C ASN A 98 -17.26 27.50 -3.23
N HIS A 99 -18.14 26.76 -3.94
CA HIS A 99 -18.90 27.26 -5.09
C HIS A 99 -20.38 27.50 -4.78
N ALA A 100 -20.83 27.17 -3.57
CA ALA A 100 -22.12 27.58 -3.04
C ALA A 100 -21.94 28.86 -2.19
N GLY A 101 -21.43 29.93 -2.81
CA GLY A 101 -21.53 31.28 -2.24
C GLY A 101 -22.98 31.77 -2.38
N PRO A 102 -23.49 32.56 -1.43
CA PRO A 102 -24.89 32.98 -1.44
C PRO A 102 -25.16 33.84 -2.66
N ASP A 103 -26.01 33.34 -3.56
CA ASP A 103 -26.64 34.14 -4.62
C ASP A 103 -27.40 35.29 -3.94
N SER A 104 -26.83 36.49 -4.05
CA SER A 104 -27.41 37.77 -3.63
C SER A 104 -28.42 38.29 -4.65
#